data_AF-A0A3M1X1C6-F1
#
_entry.id   AF-A0A3M1X1C6-F1
#
_cell.length_a   1.000
_cell.length_b   1.000
_cell.length_c   1.000
_cell.angle_alpha   90.00
_cell.angle_beta   90.00
_cell.angle_gamma   90.00
#
_symmetry.space_group_name_H-M   'P 1'
#
loop_
_entity.id
_entity.type
_entity.pdbx_description
1 polymer ?
#
loop_
_entity_poly.entity_id
_entity_poly.type
_entity_poly.pdbx_seq_one_letter_code
_entity_poly.pdbx_strand_id
1 'polypeptide(L)'
;MLAGLMVTLTGCFNDLNVVPLDRDEVTSAVVYDNPEAYKQVLAKLYAGLAVSGQEGPAGQPDISGIDEGFSTYLRQYWKAQELTTDEAVIAWNDGNIHDYEQQDWDAANEFVTAMYNRIFYQISLTNEFL
;
A
#
# COMPACT_ATOMS: atom_id res chain seq x y z
N MET A 1 -0.14 48.15 47.39
CA MET A 1 -0.22 47.71 45.97
C MET A 1 0.01 46.21 45.95
N LEU A 2 -1.02 45.41 45.75
CA LEU A 2 -0.88 43.95 45.65
C LEU A 2 -0.19 43.61 44.32
N ALA A 3 1.00 43.02 44.38
CA ALA A 3 1.66 42.43 43.23
C ALA A 3 0.98 41.08 42.92
N GLY A 4 0.29 41.01 41.79
CA GLY A 4 -0.38 39.80 41.31
C GLY A 4 0.64 38.76 40.83
N LEU A 5 0.56 37.56 41.41
CA LEU A 5 1.38 36.41 41.04
C LEU A 5 0.86 35.83 39.70
N MET A 6 1.59 36.07 38.61
CA MET A 6 1.36 35.37 37.34
C MET A 6 1.87 33.93 37.45
N VAL A 7 0.94 32.98 37.47
CA VAL A 7 1.24 31.54 37.37
C VAL A 7 1.31 31.19 35.89
N THR A 8 2.52 30.99 35.37
CA THR A 8 2.75 30.43 34.04
C THR A 8 2.55 28.91 34.10
N LEU A 9 1.48 28.40 33.49
CA LEU A 9 1.22 26.96 33.34
C LEU A 9 2.14 26.39 32.25
N THR A 10 3.36 25.98 32.60
CA THR A 10 4.21 25.17 31.72
C THR A 10 3.84 23.69 31.94
N GLY A 11 2.96 23.15 31.11
CA GLY A 11 2.66 21.71 31.11
C GLY A 11 3.73 20.93 30.36
N CYS A 12 4.32 19.91 31.00
CA CYS A 12 5.18 18.93 30.33
C CYS A 12 4.32 17.98 29.48
N PHE A 13 3.90 18.41 28.29
CA PHE A 13 3.10 17.59 27.37
C PHE A 13 3.93 16.75 26.40
N ASN A 14 5.26 16.75 26.53
CA ASN A 14 6.14 16.00 25.63
C ASN A 14 6.02 14.48 25.79
N ASP A 15 5.41 13.98 26.87
CA ASP A 15 5.19 12.55 27.12
C ASP A 15 4.17 11.92 26.15
N LEU A 16 3.36 12.74 25.44
CA LEU A 16 2.45 12.24 24.40
C LEU A 16 3.17 11.98 23.06
N ASN A 17 4.41 12.46 22.90
CA ASN A 17 5.22 12.22 21.71
C ASN A 17 5.97 10.90 21.87
N VAL A 18 5.25 9.80 21.68
CA VAL A 18 5.84 8.46 21.73
C VAL A 18 6.28 8.03 20.33
N VAL A 19 7.56 7.66 20.20
CA VAL A 19 8.04 6.82 19.09
C VAL A 19 8.07 5.37 19.57
N PRO A 20 7.98 4.38 18.67
CA PRO A 20 8.16 2.99 19.07
C PRO A 20 9.48 2.82 19.84
N LEU A 21 9.39 2.21 21.01
CA LEU A 21 10.54 1.94 21.89
C LEU A 21 11.35 0.73 21.42
N ASP A 22 10.75 -0.07 20.54
CA ASP A 22 11.42 -1.20 19.92
C ASP A 22 12.41 -0.70 18.86
N ARG A 23 13.67 -1.13 18.99
CA ARG A 23 14.76 -0.72 18.09
C ARG A 23 14.67 -1.41 16.73
N ASP A 24 13.87 -2.47 16.63
CA ASP A 24 13.68 -3.24 15.40
C ASP A 24 12.49 -2.71 14.57
N GLU A 25 11.69 -1.78 15.12
CA GLU A 25 10.59 -1.12 14.43
C GLU A 25 11.07 0.09 13.64
N VAL A 26 11.18 -0.08 12.33
CA VAL A 26 11.55 1.00 11.41
C VAL A 26 10.31 1.83 11.08
N THR A 27 10.20 3.02 11.68
CA THR A 27 9.11 3.96 11.39
C THR A 27 9.52 4.98 10.33
N SER A 28 8.53 5.62 9.68
CA SER A 28 8.76 6.73 8.75
C SER A 28 9.63 7.83 9.38
N ALA A 29 9.45 8.12 10.67
CA ALA A 29 10.27 9.09 11.41
C ALA A 29 11.77 8.75 11.43
N VAL A 30 12.14 7.46 11.37
CA VAL A 30 13.53 7.00 11.37
C VAL A 30 14.04 6.76 9.94
N VAL A 31 13.19 6.31 9.02
CA VAL A 31 13.53 6.10 7.61
C VAL A 31 14.00 7.40 6.97
N TYR A 32 13.25 8.48 7.20
CA TYR A 32 13.50 9.78 6.57
C TYR A 32 14.58 10.63 7.23
N ASP A 33 15.19 10.17 8.33
CA ASP A 33 16.41 10.78 8.88
C ASP A 33 17.62 10.58 7.94
N ASN A 34 17.58 9.54 7.09
CA ASN A 34 18.58 9.31 6.06
C ASN A 34 18.11 9.90 4.70
N PRO A 35 18.78 10.93 4.15
CA PRO A 35 18.41 11.52 2.87
C PRO A 35 18.40 10.53 1.69
N GLU A 36 19.21 9.48 1.72
CA GLU A 36 19.21 8.46 0.66
C GLU A 36 17.97 7.55 0.70
N ALA A 37 17.30 7.44 1.84
CA ALA A 37 16.09 6.63 1.97
C ALA A 37 14.93 7.21 1.13
N TYR A 38 14.82 8.53 1.00
CA TYR A 38 13.80 9.17 0.15
C TYR A 38 13.83 8.67 -1.28
N LYS A 39 15.03 8.52 -1.87
CA LYS A 39 15.17 8.00 -3.24
C LYS A 39 14.72 6.54 -3.33
N GLN A 40 15.01 5.75 -2.30
CA GLN A 40 14.61 4.33 -2.26
C GLN A 40 13.10 4.18 -2.10
N VAL A 41 12.47 4.97 -1.23
CA VAL A 41 11.00 4.98 -1.10
C VAL A 41 10.34 5.47 -2.38
N LEU A 42 10.84 6.54 -2.98
CA LEU A 42 10.33 7.02 -4.27
C LEU A 42 10.46 5.93 -5.36
N ALA A 43 11.58 5.22 -5.41
CA ALA A 43 11.75 4.08 -6.31
C ALA A 43 10.73 2.98 -6.02
N LYS A 44 10.44 2.70 -4.74
CA LYS A 44 9.41 1.73 -4.33
C LYS A 44 8.00 2.13 -4.77
N LEU A 45 7.64 3.41 -4.66
CA LEU A 45 6.34 3.91 -5.13
C LEU A 45 6.12 3.59 -6.62
N TYR A 46 7.10 3.89 -7.46
CA TYR A 46 7.00 3.58 -8.90
C TYR A 46 7.11 2.08 -9.18
N ALA A 47 7.97 1.36 -8.46
CA ALA A 47 8.12 -0.09 -8.60
C ALA A 47 6.81 -0.83 -8.27
N GLY A 48 6.07 -0.40 -7.25
CA GLY A 48 4.80 -1.02 -6.84
C GLY A 48 3.70 -1.01 -7.91
N LEU A 49 3.85 -0.21 -8.98
CA LEU A 49 2.96 -0.24 -10.14
C LEU A 49 3.30 -1.37 -11.14
N ALA A 50 4.54 -1.85 -11.14
CA ALA A 50 5.07 -2.77 -12.14
C ALA A 50 5.51 -4.14 -11.59
N VAL A 51 5.89 -4.22 -10.31
CA VAL A 51 6.33 -5.46 -9.67
C VAL A 51 5.43 -5.83 -8.48
N SER A 52 5.46 -7.11 -8.11
CA SER A 52 4.61 -7.68 -7.06
C SER A 52 5.20 -7.59 -5.65
N GLY A 53 6.51 -7.36 -5.56
CA GLY A 53 7.31 -7.55 -4.35
C GLY A 53 8.76 -7.13 -4.57
N GLN A 54 9.61 -7.34 -3.56
CA GLN A 54 11.05 -7.10 -3.65
C GLN A 54 11.81 -8.25 -4.31
N GLU A 55 11.20 -9.44 -4.38
CA GLU A 55 11.75 -10.62 -5.03
C GLU A 55 10.68 -11.26 -5.92
N GLY A 56 10.78 -11.06 -7.23
CA GLY A 56 9.82 -11.57 -8.20
C GLY A 56 10.29 -12.85 -8.91
N PRO A 57 9.38 -13.73 -9.33
CA PRO A 57 7.91 -13.64 -9.20
C PRO A 57 7.37 -14.18 -7.87
N ALA A 58 8.23 -14.66 -6.97
CA ALA A 58 7.86 -15.20 -5.66
C ALA A 58 9.02 -15.04 -4.66
N GLY A 59 8.72 -14.62 -3.43
CA GLY A 59 9.63 -14.73 -2.29
C GLY A 59 9.42 -13.64 -1.25
N GLN A 60 9.22 -12.40 -1.72
CA GLN A 60 8.99 -11.24 -0.87
C GLN A 60 7.85 -10.37 -1.40
N PRO A 61 6.59 -10.84 -1.26
CA PRO A 61 5.43 -10.13 -1.78
C PRO A 61 5.11 -8.88 -0.96
N ASP A 62 4.62 -7.85 -1.64
CA ASP A 62 4.13 -6.62 -1.00
C ASP A 62 2.84 -6.83 -0.21
N ILE A 63 1.99 -7.75 -0.68
CA ILE A 63 0.69 -8.07 -0.12
C ILE A 63 0.63 -9.56 0.13
N SER A 64 0.37 -9.96 1.38
CA SER A 64 0.24 -11.37 1.76
C SER A 64 -1.18 -11.90 1.49
N GLY A 65 -1.31 -13.22 1.38
CA GLY A 65 -2.60 -13.89 1.20
C GLY A 65 -3.14 -13.90 -0.25
N ILE A 66 -2.37 -13.38 -1.21
CA ILE A 66 -2.67 -13.43 -2.65
C ILE A 66 -1.43 -14.02 -3.35
N ASP A 67 -1.63 -14.79 -4.42
CA ASP A 67 -0.50 -15.25 -5.25
C ASP A 67 0.30 -14.06 -5.80
N GLU A 68 1.62 -14.12 -5.64
CA GLU A 68 2.48 -12.97 -5.88
C GLU A 68 2.50 -12.58 -7.37
N GLY A 69 2.71 -13.53 -8.27
CA GLY A 69 2.75 -13.31 -9.72
C GLY A 69 1.39 -12.96 -10.33
N PHE A 70 0.31 -13.36 -9.68
CA PHE A 70 -1.04 -12.90 -9.98
C PHE A 70 -1.26 -11.43 -9.60
N SER A 71 -0.73 -10.99 -8.46
CA SER A 71 -1.16 -9.76 -7.78
C SER A 71 -0.65 -8.43 -8.35
N THR A 72 0.20 -8.40 -9.39
CA THR A 72 0.84 -7.14 -9.87
C THR A 72 -0.18 -6.06 -10.25
N TYR A 73 0.05 -4.81 -9.84
CA TYR A 73 -0.88 -3.68 -10.05
C TYR A 73 -1.32 -3.53 -11.50
N LEU A 74 -0.37 -3.36 -12.44
CA LEU A 74 -0.70 -3.15 -13.85
C LEU A 74 -1.50 -4.31 -14.45
N ARG A 75 -1.18 -5.55 -14.06
CA ARG A 75 -1.88 -6.75 -14.52
C ARG A 75 -3.33 -6.77 -14.04
N GLN A 76 -3.56 -6.46 -12.76
CA GLN A 76 -4.90 -6.41 -12.18
C GLN A 76 -5.72 -5.26 -12.78
N TYR A 77 -5.09 -4.10 -12.97
CA TYR A 77 -5.73 -2.94 -13.60
C TYR A 77 -6.16 -3.25 -15.03
N TRP A 78 -5.27 -3.84 -15.83
CA TRP A 78 -5.58 -4.26 -17.20
C TRP A 78 -6.75 -5.25 -17.24
N LYS A 79 -6.76 -6.26 -16.36
CA LYS A 79 -7.86 -7.24 -16.31
C LYS A 79 -9.21 -6.56 -16.03
N ALA A 80 -9.26 -5.68 -15.03
CA ALA A 80 -10.49 -4.98 -14.67
C ALA A 80 -10.99 -4.06 -15.79
N GLN A 81 -10.07 -3.44 -16.54
CA GLN A 81 -10.42 -2.49 -17.59
C GLN A 81 -10.69 -3.11 -18.97
N GLU A 82 -10.06 -4.24 -19.31
CA GLU A 82 -10.21 -4.87 -20.62
C GLU A 82 -11.14 -6.07 -20.63
N LEU A 83 -11.15 -6.90 -19.58
CA LEU A 83 -11.96 -8.12 -19.61
C LEU A 83 -13.45 -7.83 -19.42
N THR A 84 -13.80 -6.61 -19.01
CA THR A 84 -15.20 -6.16 -18.95
C THR A 84 -15.68 -5.56 -20.28
N THR A 85 -14.83 -5.50 -21.30
CA THR A 85 -15.11 -4.89 -22.62
C THR A 85 -15.12 -5.92 -23.74
N ASP A 86 -15.27 -5.46 -24.98
CA ASP A 86 -15.21 -6.29 -26.19
C ASP A 86 -13.77 -6.46 -26.74
N GLU A 87 -12.77 -5.88 -26.09
CA GLU A 87 -11.39 -5.86 -26.61
C GLU A 87 -10.63 -7.17 -26.38
N ALA A 88 -10.90 -7.90 -25.30
CA ALA A 88 -10.17 -9.10 -24.93
C ALA A 88 -11.00 -10.13 -24.16
N VAL A 89 -10.64 -11.41 -24.34
CA VAL A 89 -11.12 -12.56 -23.55
C VAL A 89 -9.92 -13.42 -23.18
N ILE A 90 -9.89 -13.91 -21.96
CA ILE A 90 -8.91 -14.87 -21.48
C ILE A 90 -9.41 -16.28 -21.80
N ALA A 91 -8.56 -17.09 -22.43
CA ALA A 91 -8.94 -18.43 -22.88
C ALA A 91 -8.79 -19.52 -21.80
N TRP A 92 -8.08 -19.24 -20.71
CA TRP A 92 -7.84 -20.19 -19.63
C TRP A 92 -8.68 -19.84 -18.41
N ASN A 93 -9.07 -20.87 -17.64
CA ASN A 93 -9.84 -20.67 -16.43
C ASN A 93 -8.89 -20.52 -15.23
N ASP A 94 -8.87 -19.34 -14.62
CA ASP A 94 -8.10 -19.01 -13.42
C ASP A 94 -9.06 -18.42 -12.39
N GLY A 95 -9.36 -19.24 -11.37
CA GLY A 95 -10.32 -18.90 -10.31
C GLY A 95 -11.65 -18.34 -10.85
N ASN A 96 -11.97 -17.09 -10.52
CA ASN A 96 -13.20 -16.41 -10.99
C ASN A 96 -12.95 -15.25 -11.98
N ILE A 97 -11.97 -15.40 -12.88
CA ILE A 97 -11.63 -14.37 -13.88
C ILE A 97 -12.74 -14.10 -14.90
N HIS A 98 -13.47 -15.15 -15.30
CA HIS A 98 -14.50 -15.06 -16.34
C HIS A 98 -15.72 -14.25 -15.88
N ASP A 99 -15.87 -14.00 -14.58
CA ASP A 99 -16.89 -13.11 -14.06
C ASP A 99 -16.74 -11.68 -14.61
N TYR A 100 -15.51 -11.24 -14.92
CA TYR A 100 -15.30 -9.95 -15.61
C TYR A 100 -15.86 -9.96 -17.03
N GLU A 101 -15.63 -11.05 -17.77
CA GLU A 101 -16.08 -11.21 -19.16
C GLU A 101 -17.60 -11.32 -19.26
N GLN A 102 -18.21 -11.96 -18.27
CA GLN A 102 -19.66 -12.14 -18.17
C GLN A 102 -20.36 -10.97 -17.46
N GLN A 103 -19.57 -10.08 -16.84
CA GLN A 103 -20.03 -8.97 -16.02
C GLN A 103 -20.99 -9.38 -14.88
N ASP A 104 -20.72 -10.52 -14.25
CA ASP A 104 -21.56 -11.10 -13.19
C ASP A 104 -20.79 -11.34 -11.87
N TRP A 105 -19.66 -10.63 -11.68
CA TRP A 105 -18.88 -10.69 -10.45
C TRP A 105 -19.67 -10.25 -9.21
N ASP A 106 -19.34 -10.87 -8.07
CA ASP A 106 -19.88 -10.50 -6.77
C ASP A 106 -18.80 -9.97 -5.81
N ALA A 107 -19.18 -9.74 -4.55
CA ALA A 107 -18.25 -9.24 -3.52
C ALA A 107 -17.15 -10.24 -3.13
N ALA A 108 -17.26 -11.51 -3.54
CA ALA A 108 -16.27 -12.55 -3.31
C ALA A 108 -15.32 -12.73 -4.51
N ASN A 109 -15.45 -11.92 -5.57
CA ASN A 109 -14.54 -11.99 -6.71
C ASN A 109 -13.09 -11.65 -6.29
N GLU A 110 -12.15 -12.54 -6.59
CA GLU A 110 -10.79 -12.46 -6.07
C GLU A 110 -9.97 -11.41 -6.84
N PHE A 111 -10.27 -11.19 -8.12
CA PHE A 111 -9.61 -10.19 -8.96
C PHE A 111 -10.02 -8.78 -8.55
N VAL A 112 -11.32 -8.58 -8.23
CA VAL A 112 -11.80 -7.32 -7.67
C VAL A 112 -11.11 -7.04 -6.33
N THR A 113 -11.04 -8.03 -5.46
CA THR A 113 -10.36 -7.93 -4.16
C THR A 113 -8.86 -7.61 -4.32
N ALA A 114 -8.18 -8.27 -5.25
CA ALA A 114 -6.77 -8.04 -5.52
C ALA A 114 -6.49 -6.63 -6.05
N MET A 115 -7.32 -6.13 -6.97
CA MET A 115 -7.20 -4.76 -7.47
C MET A 115 -7.43 -3.74 -6.35
N TYR A 116 -8.46 -3.94 -5.53
CA TYR A 116 -8.74 -3.10 -4.37
C TYR A 116 -7.54 -3.03 -3.42
N ASN A 117 -7.00 -4.18 -3.03
CA ASN A 117 -5.84 -4.25 -2.13
C ASN A 117 -4.62 -3.56 -2.73
N ARG A 118 -4.37 -3.68 -4.04
CA ARG A 118 -3.26 -3.01 -4.73
C ARG A 118 -3.40 -1.49 -4.78
N ILE A 119 -4.61 -0.97 -4.99
CA ILE A 119 -4.87 0.47 -4.92
C ILE A 119 -4.58 0.99 -3.52
N PHE A 120 -5.12 0.34 -2.49
CA PHE A 120 -4.93 0.77 -1.10
C PHE A 120 -3.49 0.65 -0.63
N TYR A 121 -2.77 -0.36 -1.08
CA TYR A 121 -1.33 -0.48 -0.83
C TYR A 121 -0.56 0.72 -1.39
N GLN A 122 -0.78 1.08 -2.66
CA GLN A 122 -0.09 2.22 -3.27
C GLN A 122 -0.47 3.57 -2.66
N ILE A 123 -1.75 3.75 -2.30
CA ILE A 123 -2.19 4.94 -1.57
C ILE A 123 -1.47 5.02 -0.21
N SER A 124 -1.37 3.90 0.50
CA SER A 124 -0.76 3.88 1.84
C SER A 124 0.72 4.24 1.79
N LEU A 125 1.48 3.68 0.83
CA LEU A 125 2.88 4.06 0.63
C LEU A 125 3.03 5.53 0.21
N THR A 126 2.16 6.01 -0.67
CA THR A 126 2.21 7.42 -1.11
C THR A 126 1.93 8.37 0.05
N ASN A 127 0.94 8.05 0.89
CA ASN A 127 0.62 8.84 2.08
C ASN A 127 1.72 8.79 3.14
N GLU A 128 2.49 7.69 3.20
CA GLU A 128 3.62 7.56 4.12
C GLU A 128 4.83 8.37 3.65
N PHE A 129 4.99 8.55 2.33
CA PHE A 129 6.04 9.36 1.73
C PHE A 129 5.80 10.88 1.78
N LEU A 130 4.54 11.31 1.75
CA LEU A 130 4.12 12.73 1.76
C LEU A 130 4.13 13.34 3.17
#